data_AF-A0A8T0IPP6-F1
#
_entry.id   AF-A0A8T0IPP6-F1
#
_cell.length_a   1.000
_cell.length_b   1.000
_cell.length_c   1.000
_cell.angle_alpha   90.00
_cell.angle_beta   90.00
_cell.angle_gamma   90.00
#
_symmetry.space_group_name_H-M   'P 1'
#
loop_
_entity.id
_entity.type
_entity.pdbx_description
1 polymer ?
#
loop_
_entity_poly.entity_id
_entity_poly.type
_entity_poly.pdbx_seq_one_letter_code
_entity_poly.pdbx_strand_id
1 'polypeptide(L)'
;MCYWNLKLGFPFQRIPHAMGIVLCRVWRKVVRPGDIVIDATCGNGHDTLELAKMVCADNASGYVYAFDVQEDALANSSYLLDQHLDSVQRKRVKLLRLCHSQLEKIVGETAVRLVTFNLGYLPGGDHTVITNVDTTIQALQASSNVLQPGGLISVIAYVGHSGGREEFEAVMNFAANLPTREWICSQHEWVNRPLSPRLILMCKR
;
A
#
# COMPACT_ATOMS: atom_id res chain seq x y z
N MET A 1 -10.89 -6.41 13.96
CA MET A 1 -11.47 -7.23 12.88
C MET A 1 -11.61 -6.31 11.67
N CYS A 2 -10.73 -6.44 10.67
CA CYS A 2 -10.75 -5.58 9.48
C CYS A 2 -11.83 -6.09 8.53
N TYR A 3 -12.96 -5.39 8.42
CA TYR A 3 -14.02 -5.76 7.50
C TYR A 3 -13.79 -5.05 6.16
N TRP A 4 -13.34 -5.82 5.15
CA TRP A 4 -13.31 -5.40 3.76
C TRP A 4 -14.68 -5.66 3.13
N ASN A 5 -15.61 -4.71 3.23
CA ASN A 5 -16.92 -4.82 2.59
C ASN A 5 -16.97 -3.91 1.35
N LEU A 6 -16.30 -4.33 0.28
CA LEU A 6 -16.48 -3.74 -1.05
C LEU A 6 -17.50 -4.57 -1.83
N LYS A 7 -18.73 -4.06 -1.91
CA LYS A 7 -19.77 -4.57 -2.81
C LYS A 7 -19.42 -4.18 -4.26
N LEU A 8 -18.46 -4.87 -4.87
CA LEU A 8 -18.28 -4.88 -6.32
C LEU A 8 -18.78 -6.22 -6.86
N GLY A 9 -19.70 -6.17 -7.82
CA GLY A 9 -20.49 -7.30 -8.35
C GLY A 9 -19.73 -8.34 -9.16
N PHE A 10 -18.63 -8.89 -8.63
CA PHE A 10 -17.94 -10.06 -9.19
C PHE A 10 -17.97 -11.23 -8.21
N PRO A 11 -18.11 -12.50 -8.66
CA PRO A 11 -18.22 -13.68 -7.80
C PRO A 11 -16.91 -14.05 -7.02
N PHE A 12 -15.90 -13.19 -7.03
CA PHE A 12 -14.56 -13.43 -6.45
C PHE A 12 -14.32 -12.77 -5.07
N GLN A 13 -15.35 -12.21 -4.42
CA GLN A 13 -15.27 -11.36 -3.22
C GLN A 13 -14.52 -11.91 -1.99
N ARG A 14 -14.26 -13.22 -1.86
CA ARG A 14 -13.60 -13.79 -0.66
C ARG A 14 -12.06 -13.80 -0.69
N ILE A 15 -11.44 -13.69 -1.86
CA ILE A 15 -9.98 -13.82 -2.02
C ILE A 15 -9.22 -12.53 -1.73
N PRO A 16 -9.71 -11.33 -2.15
CA PRO A 16 -9.06 -10.07 -1.77
C PRO A 16 -8.96 -9.94 -0.25
N HIS A 17 -9.98 -10.40 0.47
CA HIS A 17 -10.01 -10.46 1.93
C HIS A 17 -8.89 -11.34 2.51
N ALA A 18 -8.67 -12.53 1.95
CA ALA A 18 -7.63 -13.45 2.45
C ALA A 18 -6.22 -12.90 2.20
N MET A 19 -5.96 -12.30 1.04
CA MET A 19 -4.66 -11.67 0.76
C MET A 19 -4.40 -10.48 1.68
N GLY A 20 -5.41 -9.63 1.92
CA GLY A 20 -5.33 -8.53 2.87
C GLY A 20 -5.03 -9.00 4.31
N ILE A 21 -5.58 -10.14 4.75
CA ILE A 21 -5.24 -10.74 6.05
C ILE A 21 -3.77 -11.15 6.12
N VAL A 22 -3.27 -11.84 5.09
CA VAL A 22 -1.86 -12.26 5.01
C VAL A 22 -0.96 -11.03 5.07
N LEU A 23 -1.26 -10.03 4.25
CA LEU A 23 -0.48 -8.80 4.16
C LEU A 23 -0.47 -8.03 5.49
N CYS A 24 -1.64 -7.83 6.09
CA CYS A 24 -1.75 -7.18 7.40
C CYS A 24 -0.96 -7.92 8.49
N ARG A 25 -0.89 -9.27 8.42
CA ARG A 25 -0.09 -10.07 9.35
C ARG A 25 1.42 -9.94 9.10
N VAL A 26 1.84 -9.78 7.85
CA VAL A 26 3.22 -9.44 7.50
C VAL A 26 3.57 -8.05 8.02
N TRP A 27 2.73 -7.04 7.79
CA TRP A 27 2.96 -5.68 8.30
C TRP A 27 3.13 -5.64 9.81
N ARG A 28 2.29 -6.35 10.57
CA ARG A 28 2.41 -6.45 12.04
C ARG A 28 3.72 -7.09 12.54
N LYS A 29 4.48 -7.75 11.67
CA LYS A 29 5.81 -8.28 12.00
C LYS A 29 6.94 -7.30 11.68
N VAL A 30 6.67 -6.29 10.84
CA VAL A 30 7.65 -5.31 10.36
C VAL A 30 7.46 -3.97 11.07
N VAL A 31 6.23 -3.46 11.11
CA VAL A 31 5.87 -2.16 11.67
C VAL A 31 5.85 -2.20 13.19
N ARG A 32 6.53 -1.24 13.81
CA ARG A 32 6.55 -1.01 15.26
C ARG A 32 5.83 0.31 15.59
N PRO A 33 5.32 0.46 16.81
CA PRO A 33 4.84 1.75 17.29
C PRO A 33 5.93 2.82 17.14
N GLY A 34 5.57 4.00 16.65
CA GLY A 34 6.52 5.10 16.41
C GLY A 34 7.15 5.12 15.01
N ASP A 35 7.01 4.06 14.22
CA ASP A 35 7.53 4.03 12.85
C ASP A 35 6.80 5.03 11.93
N ILE A 36 7.46 5.38 10.83
CA ILE A 36 6.88 6.13 9.72
C ILE A 36 6.61 5.16 8.58
N VAL A 37 5.37 5.21 8.07
CA VAL A 37 4.90 4.31 7.01
C VAL A 37 4.15 5.09 5.94
N ILE A 38 4.13 4.54 4.73
CA ILE A 38 3.51 5.14 3.55
C ILE A 38 2.46 4.19 2.99
N ASP A 39 1.27 4.74 2.76
CA ASP A 39 0.23 4.14 1.90
C ASP A 39 0.27 4.89 0.57
N ALA A 40 0.80 4.27 -0.48
CA ALA A 40 1.02 4.91 -1.77
C ALA A 40 -0.27 5.00 -2.63
N THR A 41 -1.36 4.38 -2.18
CA THR A 41 -2.62 4.26 -2.94
C THR A 41 -3.78 4.15 -1.95
N CYS A 42 -4.08 5.22 -1.22
CA CYS A 42 -4.93 5.11 -0.03
C CYS A 42 -6.38 4.71 -0.34
N GLY A 43 -6.90 5.09 -1.51
CA GLY A 43 -8.23 4.70 -1.95
C GLY A 43 -9.31 5.00 -0.91
N ASN A 44 -10.04 3.97 -0.46
CA ASN A 44 -11.05 4.13 0.59
C ASN A 44 -10.50 4.15 2.03
N GLY A 45 -9.18 4.18 2.21
CA GLY A 45 -8.51 4.44 3.49
C GLY A 45 -8.36 3.24 4.43
N HIS A 46 -8.69 2.02 3.97
CA HIS A 46 -8.62 0.83 4.82
C HIS A 46 -7.18 0.47 5.23
N ASP A 47 -6.25 0.47 4.28
CA ASP A 47 -4.83 0.22 4.54
C ASP A 47 -4.25 1.34 5.41
N THR A 48 -4.53 2.60 5.05
CA THR A 48 -4.19 3.79 5.86
C THR A 48 -4.67 3.67 7.32
N LEU A 49 -5.91 3.25 7.56
CA LEU A 49 -6.47 3.09 8.90
C LEU A 49 -5.74 2.01 9.71
N GLU A 50 -5.46 0.86 9.09
CA GLU A 50 -4.73 -0.21 9.76
C GLU A 50 -3.29 0.19 10.09
N LEU A 51 -2.62 0.88 9.17
CA LEU A 51 -1.30 1.45 9.40
C LEU A 51 -1.29 2.47 10.53
N ALA A 52 -2.28 3.36 10.58
CA ALA A 52 -2.42 4.37 11.62
C ALA A 52 -2.53 3.74 13.01
N LYS A 53 -3.33 2.67 13.14
CA LYS A 53 -3.46 1.91 14.39
C LYS A 53 -2.14 1.25 14.80
N MET A 54 -1.34 0.75 13.85
CA MET A 54 -0.05 0.12 14.16
C MET A 54 0.99 1.14 14.65
N VAL A 55 1.15 2.25 13.94
CA VAL A 55 2.20 3.23 14.27
C VAL A 55 1.87 4.09 15.49
N CYS A 56 0.59 4.24 15.82
CA CYS A 56 0.12 5.00 16.99
C CYS A 56 -0.21 4.12 18.21
N ALA A 57 0.05 2.81 18.15
CA ALA A 57 -0.13 1.93 19.30
C ALA A 57 0.71 2.41 20.49
N ASP A 58 0.28 2.09 21.71
CA ASP A 58 0.97 2.46 22.96
C ASP A 58 1.28 3.97 23.07
N ASN A 59 0.41 4.82 22.51
CA ASN A 59 0.58 6.29 22.43
C ASN A 59 1.87 6.75 21.74
N ALA A 60 2.45 5.92 20.86
CA ALA A 60 3.64 6.27 20.12
C ALA A 60 3.38 7.38 19.08
N SER A 61 4.46 8.05 18.67
CA SER A 61 4.42 9.27 17.84
C SER A 61 4.58 9.03 16.33
N GLY A 62 4.34 7.80 15.85
CA GLY A 62 4.54 7.41 14.46
C GLY A 62 3.61 8.15 13.49
N TYR A 63 3.88 8.03 12.19
CA TYR A 63 3.16 8.77 11.14
C TYR A 63 2.80 7.89 9.94
N VAL A 64 1.66 8.21 9.32
CA VAL A 64 1.23 7.64 8.04
C VAL A 64 1.14 8.75 7.01
N TYR A 65 1.84 8.59 5.89
CA TYR A 65 1.64 9.42 4.70
C TYR A 65 0.84 8.61 3.68
N ALA A 66 -0.34 9.09 3.32
CA ALA A 66 -1.27 8.40 2.42
C ALA A 66 -1.44 9.23 1.14
N PHE A 67 -1.22 8.61 -0.01
CA PHE A 67 -1.23 9.26 -1.32
C PHE A 67 -2.41 8.76 -2.15
N ASP A 68 -3.08 9.68 -2.83
CA ASP A 68 -4.00 9.38 -3.91
C ASP A 68 -4.12 10.58 -4.85
N VAL A 69 -4.39 10.33 -6.13
CA VAL A 69 -4.60 11.41 -7.12
C VAL A 69 -6.06 11.88 -7.14
N GLN A 70 -6.98 11.05 -6.65
CA GLN A 70 -8.42 11.31 -6.66
C GLN A 70 -8.86 12.01 -5.37
N GLU A 71 -9.63 13.09 -5.51
CA GLU A 71 -10.20 13.80 -4.35
C GLU A 71 -11.19 12.93 -3.59
N ASP A 72 -11.99 12.12 -4.31
CA ASP A 72 -12.94 11.17 -3.71
C ASP A 72 -12.27 10.15 -2.80
N ALA A 73 -11.09 9.63 -3.20
CA ALA A 73 -10.32 8.71 -2.36
C ALA A 73 -9.90 9.38 -1.05
N LEU A 74 -9.43 10.62 -1.10
CA LEU A 74 -9.04 11.35 0.11
C LEU A 74 -10.25 11.69 0.99
N ALA A 75 -11.38 12.05 0.39
CA ALA A 75 -12.62 12.30 1.12
C ALA A 75 -13.12 11.03 1.83
N ASN A 76 -13.15 9.90 1.13
CA ASN A 76 -13.53 8.60 1.68
C ASN A 76 -12.57 8.17 2.80
N SER A 77 -11.27 8.31 2.55
CA SER A 77 -10.23 8.02 3.54
C SER A 77 -10.38 8.89 4.78
N SER A 78 -10.58 10.21 4.63
CA SER A 78 -10.78 11.10 5.79
C SER A 78 -12.01 10.70 6.59
N TYR A 79 -13.14 10.47 5.92
CA TYR A 79 -14.37 10.06 6.58
C TYR A 79 -14.18 8.76 7.38
N LEU A 80 -13.54 7.75 6.80
CA LEU A 80 -13.28 6.49 7.48
C LEU A 80 -12.35 6.68 8.70
N LEU A 81 -11.30 7.49 8.56
CA LEU A 81 -10.34 7.77 9.63
C LEU A 81 -11.00 8.53 10.78
N ASP A 82 -11.82 9.54 10.49
CA ASP A 82 -12.51 10.36 11.48
C ASP A 82 -13.51 9.55 12.31
N GLN A 83 -14.03 8.44 11.78
CA GLN A 83 -14.91 7.51 12.49
C GLN A 83 -14.18 6.56 13.45
N HIS A 84 -12.89 6.29 13.21
CA HIS A 84 -12.19 5.17 13.86
C HIS A 84 -10.95 5.58 14.65
N LEU A 85 -10.43 6.78 14.45
CA LEU A 85 -9.25 7.31 15.12
C LEU A 85 -9.64 8.44 16.07
N ASP A 86 -8.98 8.51 17.22
CA ASP A 86 -9.08 9.69 18.08
C ASP A 86 -8.35 10.91 17.47
N SER A 87 -8.57 12.08 18.06
CA SER A 87 -7.99 13.34 17.55
C SER A 87 -6.45 13.38 17.53
N VAL A 88 -5.78 12.59 18.37
CA VAL A 88 -4.32 12.50 18.42
C VAL A 88 -3.82 11.63 17.28
N GLN A 89 -4.40 10.43 17.14
CA GLN A 89 -4.11 9.48 16.06
C GLN A 89 -4.41 10.11 14.69
N ARG A 90 -5.52 10.83 14.55
CA ARG A 90 -5.91 11.47 13.29
C ARG A 90 -4.88 12.49 12.80
N LYS A 91 -4.23 13.22 13.71
CA LYS A 91 -3.15 14.18 13.40
C LYS A 91 -1.86 13.50 12.91
N ARG A 92 -1.72 12.19 13.12
CA ARG A 92 -0.59 11.36 12.65
C ARG A 92 -0.77 10.86 11.22
N VAL A 93 -1.94 11.05 10.63
CA VAL A 93 -2.21 10.67 9.23
C VAL A 93 -2.22 11.91 8.35
N LYS A 94 -1.39 11.91 7.30
CA LYS A 94 -1.33 12.94 6.27
C LYS A 94 -1.88 12.38 4.97
N LEU A 95 -3.08 12.84 4.60
CA LEU A 95 -3.71 12.55 3.32
C LEU A 95 -3.19 13.56 2.28
N LEU A 96 -2.64 13.08 1.17
CA LEU A 96 -1.94 13.89 0.18
C LEU A 96 -2.53 13.66 -1.20
N ARG A 97 -3.05 14.73 -1.81
CA ARG A 97 -3.57 14.72 -3.18
C ARG A 97 -2.46 14.79 -4.22
N LEU A 98 -1.64 13.75 -4.26
CA LEU A 98 -0.42 13.68 -5.04
C LEU A 98 -0.26 12.28 -5.61
N CYS A 99 0.40 12.18 -6.77
CA CYS A 99 0.87 10.90 -7.27
C CYS A 99 1.94 10.34 -6.32
N HIS A 100 1.90 9.04 -6.04
CA HIS A 100 2.89 8.36 -5.21
C HIS A 100 4.32 8.48 -5.75
N SER A 101 4.54 8.77 -7.04
CA SER A 101 5.88 9.03 -7.57
C SER A 101 6.57 10.22 -6.89
N GLN A 102 5.82 11.06 -6.17
CA GLN A 102 6.35 12.18 -5.40
C GLN A 102 6.71 11.85 -3.95
N LEU A 103 6.57 10.59 -3.51
CA LEU A 103 6.73 10.22 -2.10
C LEU A 103 8.09 10.62 -1.51
N GLU A 104 9.18 10.49 -2.26
CA GLU A 104 10.54 10.83 -1.81
C GLU A 104 10.69 12.32 -1.52
N LYS A 105 10.00 13.18 -2.27
CA LYS A 105 9.99 14.64 -2.02
C LYS A 105 9.26 15.00 -0.73
N ILE A 106 8.28 14.19 -0.34
CA ILE A 106 7.47 14.44 0.87
C ILE A 106 8.20 13.96 2.13
N VAL A 107 8.84 12.79 2.08
CA VAL A 107 9.52 12.23 3.26
C VAL A 107 10.98 12.66 3.36
N GLY A 108 11.61 13.07 2.26
CA GLY A 108 13.03 13.48 2.27
C GLY A 108 13.94 12.38 2.79
N GLU A 109 14.83 12.72 3.72
CA GLU A 109 15.77 11.79 4.38
C GLU A 109 15.12 10.97 5.51
N THR A 110 13.81 11.08 5.70
CA THR A 110 13.10 10.38 6.78
C THR A 110 13.12 8.88 6.55
N ALA A 111 13.56 8.13 7.56
CA ALA A 111 13.60 6.67 7.53
C ALA A 111 12.19 6.06 7.54
N VAL A 112 11.79 5.43 6.43
CA VAL A 112 10.47 4.78 6.29
C VAL A 112 10.58 3.29 6.60
N ARG A 113 9.68 2.76 7.43
CA ARG A 113 9.62 1.33 7.78
C ARG A 113 8.87 0.50 6.74
N LEU A 114 7.78 1.04 6.20
CA LEU A 114 6.89 0.32 5.29
C LEU A 114 6.37 1.27 4.21
N VAL A 115 6.39 0.82 2.97
CA VAL A 115 5.62 1.42 1.87
C VAL A 115 4.68 0.35 1.31
N THR A 116 3.39 0.65 1.22
CA THR A 116 2.42 -0.27 0.61
C THR A 116 1.77 0.32 -0.63
N PHE A 117 1.54 -0.55 -1.62
CA PHE A 117 0.85 -0.28 -2.88
C PHE A 117 -0.29 -1.29 -3.06
N ASN A 118 -1.45 -0.78 -3.47
CA ASN A 118 -2.65 -1.54 -3.83
C ASN A 118 -3.02 -1.08 -5.26
N LEU A 119 -2.37 -1.68 -6.26
CA LEU A 119 -2.40 -1.24 -7.65
C LEU A 119 -3.75 -1.56 -8.30
N GLY A 120 -4.18 -0.76 -9.26
CA GLY A 120 -5.48 -0.91 -9.93
C GLY A 120 -6.31 0.36 -9.85
N TYR A 121 -7.60 0.21 -9.60
CA TYR A 121 -8.58 1.32 -9.60
C TYR A 121 -9.26 1.48 -8.25
N LEU A 122 -9.76 2.69 -7.97
CA LEU A 122 -10.56 3.01 -6.79
C LEU A 122 -11.91 2.26 -6.83
N PRO A 123 -12.22 1.38 -5.86
CA PRO A 123 -13.50 0.71 -5.81
C PRO A 123 -14.67 1.68 -5.64
N GLY A 124 -15.57 1.71 -6.63
CA GLY A 124 -16.75 2.61 -6.64
C GLY A 124 -16.46 4.03 -7.13
N GLY A 125 -15.24 4.30 -7.60
CA GLY A 125 -14.86 5.56 -8.23
C GLY A 125 -14.81 5.47 -9.76
N ASP A 126 -14.13 6.44 -10.36
CA ASP A 126 -13.87 6.45 -11.81
C ASP A 126 -12.85 5.36 -12.18
N HIS A 127 -13.30 4.31 -12.87
CA HIS A 127 -12.46 3.19 -13.31
C HIS A 127 -11.53 3.54 -14.47
N THR A 128 -11.61 4.75 -15.04
CA THR A 128 -10.64 5.24 -16.02
C THR A 128 -9.34 5.71 -15.35
N VAL A 129 -9.38 6.02 -14.05
CA VAL A 129 -8.20 6.33 -13.25
C VAL A 129 -7.63 5.03 -12.71
N ILE A 130 -6.58 4.56 -13.37
CA ILE A 130 -5.80 3.38 -12.98
C ILE A 130 -4.37 3.79 -12.67
N THR A 131 -3.69 2.99 -11.85
CA THR A 131 -2.24 3.09 -11.69
C THR A 131 -1.54 2.87 -13.05
N ASN A 132 -0.49 3.66 -13.30
CA ASN A 132 0.29 3.63 -14.53
C ASN A 132 1.68 3.04 -14.24
N VAL A 133 2.15 2.19 -15.15
CA VAL A 133 3.46 1.53 -15.09
C VAL A 133 4.58 2.51 -14.73
N ASP A 134 4.68 3.64 -15.45
CA ASP A 134 5.77 4.60 -15.29
C ASP A 134 5.77 5.21 -13.89
N THR A 135 4.60 5.63 -13.40
CA THR A 135 4.47 6.24 -12.06
C THR A 135 4.68 5.22 -10.95
N THR A 136 4.23 3.97 -11.15
CA THR A 136 4.41 2.87 -10.21
C THR A 136 5.89 2.51 -10.08
N ILE A 137 6.64 2.39 -11.18
CA ILE A 137 8.08 2.12 -11.14
C ILE A 137 8.85 3.29 -10.52
N GLN A 138 8.51 4.54 -10.85
CA GLN A 138 9.11 5.71 -10.20
C GLN A 138 8.90 5.70 -8.68
N ALA A 139 7.69 5.36 -8.22
CA ALA A 139 7.41 5.26 -6.80
C ALA A 139 8.10 4.07 -6.13
N LEU A 140 8.27 2.94 -6.81
CA LEU A 140 9.05 1.82 -6.28
C LEU A 140 10.54 2.19 -6.14
N GLN A 141 11.10 2.90 -7.11
CA GLN A 141 12.46 3.42 -7.01
C GLN A 141 12.60 4.39 -5.83
N ALA A 142 11.72 5.38 -5.74
CA ALA A 142 11.65 6.32 -4.62
C ALA A 142 11.51 5.59 -3.27
N SER A 143 10.66 4.57 -3.21
CA SER A 143 10.46 3.75 -2.01
C SER A 143 11.74 3.04 -1.61
N SER A 144 12.48 2.48 -2.56
CA SER A 144 13.73 1.77 -2.29
C SER A 144 14.82 2.67 -1.67
N ASN A 145 14.81 3.96 -2.03
CA ASN A 145 15.73 4.97 -1.51
C ASN A 145 15.41 5.34 -0.06
N VAL A 146 14.14 5.57 0.27
CA VAL A 146 13.71 6.07 1.60
C VAL A 146 13.51 4.97 2.63
N LEU A 147 13.41 3.71 2.18
CA LEU A 147 13.21 2.57 3.07
C LEU A 147 14.45 2.30 3.92
N GLN A 148 14.27 2.16 5.23
CA GLN A 148 15.34 1.81 6.16
C GLN A 148 15.69 0.31 6.11
N PRO A 149 16.88 -0.11 6.57
CA PRO A 149 17.19 -1.51 6.82
C PRO A 149 16.15 -2.21 7.72
N GLY A 150 15.78 -3.43 7.35
CA GLY A 150 14.66 -4.16 7.95
C GLY A 150 13.27 -3.59 7.63
N GLY A 151 13.17 -2.71 6.64
CA GLY A 151 11.90 -2.19 6.12
C GLY A 151 11.32 -3.06 5.00
N LEU A 152 10.06 -2.81 4.66
CA LEU A 152 9.31 -3.56 3.66
C LEU A 152 8.65 -2.65 2.61
N ILE A 153 8.72 -3.05 1.35
CA ILE A 153 7.78 -2.61 0.33
C ILE A 153 6.82 -3.76 0.05
N SER A 154 5.51 -3.50 0.09
CA SER A 154 4.49 -4.49 -0.28
C SER A 154 3.62 -3.98 -1.40
N VAL A 155 3.37 -4.84 -2.39
CA VAL A 155 2.55 -4.50 -3.56
C VAL A 155 1.48 -5.57 -3.74
N ILE A 156 0.21 -5.18 -3.76
CA ILE A 156 -0.88 -6.00 -4.30
C ILE A 156 -1.13 -5.53 -5.73
N ALA A 157 -1.00 -6.45 -6.71
CA ALA A 157 -1.23 -6.18 -8.12
C ALA A 157 -2.42 -6.98 -8.65
N TYR A 158 -3.40 -6.32 -9.29
CA TYR A 158 -4.62 -6.94 -9.81
C TYR A 158 -4.45 -7.25 -11.29
N VAL A 159 -3.98 -8.46 -11.59
CA VAL A 159 -3.64 -8.86 -12.97
C VAL A 159 -4.84 -9.10 -13.89
N GLY A 160 -6.07 -9.07 -13.36
CA GLY A 160 -7.29 -9.46 -14.07
C GLY A 160 -7.97 -8.36 -14.89
N HIS A 161 -7.49 -7.12 -14.84
CA HIS A 161 -8.05 -5.99 -15.60
C HIS A 161 -7.10 -5.53 -16.72
N SER A 162 -7.64 -4.72 -17.64
CA SER A 162 -6.84 -4.11 -18.72
C SER A 162 -5.67 -3.31 -18.12
N GLY A 163 -4.46 -3.53 -18.63
CA GLY A 163 -3.21 -2.92 -18.14
C GLY A 163 -2.64 -3.54 -16.85
N GLY A 164 -3.44 -4.20 -16.02
CA GLY A 164 -2.98 -4.74 -14.72
C GLY A 164 -1.92 -5.84 -14.85
N ARG A 165 -1.91 -6.58 -15.96
CA ARG A 165 -0.87 -7.59 -16.24
C ARG A 165 0.48 -6.95 -16.58
N GLU A 166 0.47 -5.91 -17.39
CA GLU A 166 1.67 -5.17 -17.81
C GLU A 166 2.31 -4.49 -16.59
N GLU A 167 1.50 -3.83 -15.76
CA GLU A 167 1.98 -3.22 -14.51
C GLU A 167 2.57 -4.25 -13.55
N PHE A 168 1.92 -5.39 -13.38
CA PHE A 168 2.47 -6.50 -12.58
C PHE A 168 3.83 -6.99 -13.11
N GLU A 169 3.97 -7.17 -14.42
CA GLU A 169 5.22 -7.62 -15.04
C GLU A 169 6.35 -6.60 -14.85
N ALA A 170 6.04 -5.31 -14.94
CA ALA A 170 7.00 -4.25 -14.63
C ALA A 170 7.45 -4.27 -13.16
N VAL A 171 6.52 -4.44 -12.21
CA VAL A 171 6.83 -4.57 -10.77
C VAL A 171 7.72 -5.78 -10.51
N MET A 172 7.42 -6.93 -11.14
CA MET A 172 8.23 -8.14 -11.02
C MET A 172 9.64 -7.94 -11.59
N ASN A 173 9.76 -7.29 -12.75
CA ASN A 173 11.05 -6.97 -13.33
C ASN A 173 11.86 -6.04 -12.43
N PHE A 174 11.25 -5.02 -11.83
CA PHE A 174 11.90 -4.17 -10.85
C PHE A 174 12.42 -4.98 -9.66
N ALA A 175 11.55 -5.78 -9.03
CA ALA A 175 11.91 -6.58 -7.86
C ALA A 175 13.03 -7.60 -8.15
N ALA A 176 13.02 -8.22 -9.34
CA ALA A 176 14.03 -9.18 -9.76
C ALA A 176 15.42 -8.56 -9.98
N ASN A 177 15.49 -7.26 -10.28
CA ASN A 177 16.74 -6.53 -10.51
C ASN A 177 17.33 -5.89 -9.25
N LEU A 178 16.65 -5.97 -8.09
CA LEU A 178 17.19 -5.46 -6.83
C LEU A 178 18.41 -6.27 -6.37
N PRO A 179 19.46 -5.64 -5.80
CA PRO A 179 20.66 -6.34 -5.35
C PRO A 179 20.36 -7.39 -4.28
N THR A 180 20.62 -8.66 -4.57
CA THR A 180 20.28 -9.81 -3.68
C THR A 180 21.01 -9.82 -2.33
N ARG A 181 22.10 -9.06 -2.21
CA ARG A 181 22.80 -8.85 -0.93
C ARG A 181 22.05 -7.90 0.01
N GLU A 182 21.25 -7.00 -0.55
CA GLU A 182 20.52 -5.94 0.17
C GLU A 182 19.02 -6.21 0.23
N TRP A 183 18.47 -7.02 -0.68
CA TRP A 183 17.03 -7.23 -0.82
C TRP A 183 16.65 -8.71 -0.83
N ILE A 184 15.51 -9.00 -0.21
CA ILE A 184 14.83 -10.30 -0.28
C ILE A 184 13.46 -10.03 -0.89
N CYS A 185 13.22 -10.56 -2.08
CA CYS A 185 11.97 -10.37 -2.82
C CYS A 185 11.21 -11.69 -2.95
N SER A 186 9.89 -11.67 -2.76
CA SER A 186 9.02 -12.83 -2.94
C SER A 186 7.69 -12.45 -3.59
N GLN A 187 7.14 -13.38 -4.37
CA GLN A 187 5.78 -13.32 -4.91
C GLN A 187 4.91 -14.38 -4.22
N HIS A 188 3.70 -14.00 -3.85
CA HIS A 188 2.68 -14.87 -3.27
C HIS A 188 1.43 -14.85 -4.14
N GLU A 189 0.86 -16.04 -4.34
CA GLU A 189 -0.09 -16.28 -5.40
C GLU A 189 -1.08 -17.39 -5.03
N TRP A 190 -2.31 -17.30 -5.52
CA TRP A 190 -3.28 -18.38 -5.37
C TRP A 190 -3.13 -19.38 -6.52
N VAL A 191 -2.69 -20.59 -6.19
CA VAL A 191 -2.32 -21.63 -7.18
C VAL A 191 -3.44 -22.06 -8.12
N ASN A 192 -4.71 -21.94 -7.71
CA ASN A 192 -5.87 -22.33 -8.51
C ASN A 192 -6.70 -21.12 -9.00
N ARG A 193 -6.18 -19.89 -8.88
CA ARG A 193 -6.89 -18.67 -9.30
C ARG A 193 -5.95 -17.73 -10.07
N PRO A 194 -5.73 -17.98 -11.36
CA PRO A 194 -4.71 -17.27 -12.14
C PRO A 194 -4.95 -15.76 -12.30
N LEU A 195 -6.22 -15.32 -12.23
CA LEU A 195 -6.62 -13.91 -12.32
C LEU A 195 -6.73 -13.20 -10.95
N SER A 196 -6.39 -13.90 -9.86
CA SER A 196 -6.42 -13.31 -8.53
C SER A 196 -5.27 -12.32 -8.31
N PRO A 197 -5.41 -11.36 -7.38
CA PRO A 197 -4.34 -10.42 -7.08
C PRO A 197 -3.05 -11.14 -6.66
N ARG A 198 -1.91 -10.62 -7.08
CA ARG A 198 -0.58 -11.10 -6.73
C ARG A 198 -0.01 -10.21 -5.64
N LEU A 199 0.56 -10.80 -4.60
CA LEU A 199 1.25 -10.07 -3.55
C LEU A 199 2.76 -10.18 -3.79
N ILE A 200 3.44 -9.05 -3.91
CA ILE A 200 4.89 -8.94 -4.00
C ILE A 200 5.39 -8.29 -2.72
N LEU A 201 6.41 -8.90 -2.11
CA LEU A 201 7.09 -8.37 -0.92
C LEU A 201 8.57 -8.13 -1.27
N MET A 202 9.08 -6.95 -0.96
CA MET A 202 10.49 -6.57 -1.14
C MET A 202 11.03 -6.07 0.19
N CYS A 203 11.79 -6.91 0.89
CA CYS A 203 12.34 -6.63 2.20
C CYS A 203 13.79 -6.15 2.07
N LYS A 204 14.11 -4.99 2.66
CA LYS A 204 15.48 -4.45 2.70
C LYS A 204 16.21 -5.00 3.92
N ARG A 205 17.41 -5.55 3.71
CA ARG A 205 18.25 -6.17 4.74
C ARG A 205 18.96 -5.12 5.60
#